data_AF-A0A6A6ETM9-F1
#
_entry.id   AF-A0A6A6ETM9-F1
#
_cell.length_a   1.000
_cell.length_b   1.000
_cell.length_c   1.000
_cell.angle_alpha   90.00
_cell.angle_beta   90.00
_cell.angle_gamma   90.00
#
_symmetry.space_group_name_H-M   'P 1'
#
loop_
_entity.id
_entity.type
_entity.pdbx_description
1 polymer ?
#
loop_
_entity_poly.entity_id
_entity_poly.type
_entity_poly.pdbx_seq_one_letter_code
_entity_poly.pdbx_strand_id
1 'polypeptide(L)'
;MLTPCSNCSRRGDDCLVNLSSSRCSACNDRNVKCDLIVSQPEWDRIDRDKEKLRRQLEKAEEDALEARSHALRLRRELAKVDSKEKEMFD
;
A
#
# COMPACT_ATOMS: atom_id res chain seq x y z
N MET A 1 17.50 -4.58 -3.11
CA MET A 1 17.72 -3.13 -3.03
C MET A 1 18.44 -2.75 -4.29
N LEU A 2 17.95 -1.74 -4.99
CA LEU A 2 18.54 -1.27 -6.25
C LEU A 2 20.00 -0.88 -6.01
N THR A 3 20.90 -1.45 -6.81
CA THR A 3 22.31 -1.04 -6.80
C THR A 3 22.40 0.38 -7.38
N PRO A 4 22.96 1.35 -6.64
CA PRO A 4 23.18 2.70 -7.18
C PRO A 4 24.08 2.64 -8.42
N CYS A 5 23.82 3.52 -9.38
CA CYS A 5 24.70 3.69 -10.53
C CYS A 5 26.10 4.18 -10.08
N SER A 6 27.13 3.96 -10.89
CA SER A 6 28.52 4.31 -10.56
C SER A 6 28.68 5.79 -10.18
N ASN A 7 27.94 6.68 -10.83
CA ASN A 7 28.00 8.13 -10.54
C ASN A 7 27.40 8.47 -9.16
N CYS A 8 26.22 7.94 -8.86
CA CYS A 8 25.57 8.18 -7.57
C CYS A 8 26.35 7.52 -6.43
N SER A 9 26.83 6.29 -6.63
CA SER A 9 27.66 5.57 -5.66
C SER A 9 28.93 6.35 -5.29
N ARG A 10 29.63 6.93 -6.28
CA ARG A 10 30.83 7.75 -6.04
C ARG A 10 30.55 9.07 -5.32
N ARG A 11 29.37 9.66 -5.55
CA ARG A 11 29.00 10.99 -5.03
C ARG A 11 28.25 10.93 -3.70
N GLY A 12 27.73 9.76 -3.32
CA GLY A 12 26.81 9.63 -2.21
C GLY A 12 25.43 10.23 -2.49
N ASP A 13 25.06 10.35 -3.77
CA ASP A 13 23.74 10.85 -4.18
C ASP A 13 22.69 9.72 -4.13
N ASP A 14 21.43 10.06 -3.84
CA ASP A 14 20.31 9.13 -3.93
C ASP A 14 20.06 8.71 -5.39
N CYS A 15 20.23 7.43 -5.68
CA CYS A 15 20.09 6.88 -7.03
C CYS A 15 18.67 6.41 -7.30
N LEU A 16 17.73 7.36 -7.43
CA LEU A 16 16.32 7.05 -7.68
C LEU A 16 16.06 6.79 -9.17
N VAL A 17 15.45 5.66 -9.50
CA VAL A 17 15.07 5.31 -10.88
C VAL A 17 14.05 6.32 -11.40
N ASN A 18 14.31 6.96 -12.53
CA ASN A 18 13.31 7.77 -13.22
C ASN A 18 12.58 6.89 -14.24
N LEU A 19 11.32 6.53 -13.98
CA LEU A 19 10.53 5.63 -14.82
C LEU A 19 10.27 6.14 -16.25
N SER A 20 10.40 7.44 -16.51
CA SER A 20 10.25 7.99 -17.86
C SER A 20 11.54 7.89 -18.69
N SER A 21 12.64 7.41 -18.09
CA SER A 21 13.94 7.26 -18.73
C SER A 21 14.59 5.94 -18.31
N SER A 22 15.67 5.53 -18.97
CA SER A 22 16.49 4.41 -18.48
C SER A 22 17.55 4.86 -17.45
N ARG A 23 17.45 6.08 -16.91
CA ARG A 23 18.46 6.72 -16.06
C ARG A 23 17.91 7.00 -14.66
N CYS A 24 18.78 7.15 -13.66
CA CYS A 24 18.36 7.71 -12.38
C CYS A 24 18.10 9.23 -12.51
N SER A 25 17.27 9.79 -11.63
CA SER A 25 16.97 11.22 -11.58
C SER A 25 18.24 12.08 -11.54
N ALA A 26 19.16 11.77 -10.62
CA ALA A 26 20.41 12.52 -10.45
C ALA A 26 21.28 12.56 -11.72
N CYS A 27 21.41 11.43 -12.44
CA CYS A 27 22.15 11.40 -13.70
C CYS A 27 21.38 12.01 -14.87
N ASN A 28 20.04 11.94 -14.84
CA ASN A 28 19.18 12.56 -15.82
C ASN A 28 19.26 14.08 -15.75
N ASP A 29 19.16 14.65 -14.54
CA ASP A 29 19.18 16.10 -14.30
C ASP A 29 20.52 16.73 -14.66
N ARG A 30 21.62 16.03 -14.35
CA ARG A 30 22.98 16.47 -14.68
C ARG A 30 23.38 16.15 -16.13
N ASN A 31 22.52 15.47 -16.87
CA ASN A 31 22.78 14.94 -18.20
C ASN A 31 24.10 14.16 -18.32
N VAL A 32 24.44 13.32 -17.33
CA VAL A 32 25.64 12.46 -17.31
C VAL A 32 25.31 10.98 -17.49
N LYS A 33 26.23 10.19 -18.08
CA LYS A 33 26.02 8.74 -18.30
C LYS A 33 25.52 8.06 -17.02
N CYS A 34 24.48 7.24 -17.17
CA CYS A 34 23.91 6.44 -16.09
C CYS A 34 24.03 4.97 -16.44
N ASP A 35 24.61 4.19 -15.55
CA ASP A 35 24.74 2.73 -15.62
C ASP A 35 23.86 2.03 -14.57
N LEU A 36 22.77 2.71 -14.18
CA LEU A 36 21.73 2.11 -13.34
C LEU A 36 21.14 0.90 -14.06
N ILE A 37 21.23 -0.26 -13.43
CA ILE A 37 20.57 -1.48 -13.88
C ILE A 37 19.47 -1.77 -12.88
N VAL A 38 18.22 -1.75 -13.33
CA VAL A 38 17.16 -2.31 -12.52
C VAL A 38 17.03 -3.80 -12.83
N SER A 39 17.15 -4.62 -11.80
CA SER A 39 17.04 -6.07 -11.92
C SER A 39 15.58 -6.45 -12.18
N GLN A 40 15.31 -7.12 -13.31
CA GLN A 40 13.98 -7.67 -13.62
C GLN A 40 13.42 -8.53 -12.46
N PRO A 41 14.21 -9.42 -11.82
CA PRO A 41 13.77 -10.13 -10.61
C PRO A 41 13.29 -9.24 -9.44
N GLU A 42 13.89 -8.07 -9.25
CA GLU A 42 13.48 -7.14 -8.21
C GLU A 42 12.14 -6.46 -8.56
N TRP A 43 11.95 -6.08 -9.83
CA TRP A 43 10.65 -5.59 -10.32
C TRP A 43 9.56 -6.64 -10.16
N ASP A 44 9.82 -7.87 -10.63
CA ASP A 44 8.84 -8.96 -10.53
C ASP A 44 8.46 -9.25 -9.07
N ARG A 45 9.40 -9.07 -8.14
CA ARG A 45 9.12 -9.20 -6.70
C ARG A 45 8.20 -8.08 -6.23
N ILE A 46 8.47 -6.82 -6.58
CA ILE A 46 7.62 -5.68 -6.23
C ILE A 46 6.20 -5.88 -6.77
N ASP A 47 6.06 -6.34 -8.02
CA ASP A 47 4.75 -6.58 -8.63
C ASP A 47 3.98 -7.70 -7.92
N ARG A 48 4.65 -8.80 -7.57
CA ARG A 48 4.05 -9.88 -6.77
C ARG A 48 3.61 -9.39 -5.38
N ASP A 49 4.45 -8.60 -4.71
CA ASP A 49 4.14 -8.06 -3.39
C ASP A 49 2.95 -7.09 -3.45
N LYS A 50 2.89 -6.24 -4.50
CA LYS A 50 1.77 -5.34 -4.75
C LYS A 50 0.47 -6.09 -5.00
N GLU A 51 0.50 -7.13 -5.81
CA GLU A 51 -0.67 -7.97 -6.09
C GLU A 51 -1.16 -8.70 -4.84
N LYS A 52 -0.24 -9.22 -4.03
CA LYS A 52 -0.56 -9.83 -2.74
C LYS A 52 -1.24 -8.84 -1.80
N LEU A 53 -0.71 -7.62 -1.68
CA LEU A 53 -1.28 -6.57 -0.83
C LEU A 53 -2.68 -6.14 -1.29
N ARG A 54 -2.91 -6.04 -2.61
CA ARG A 54 -4.24 -5.72 -3.16
C ARG A 54 -5.29 -6.74 -2.75
N ARG A 55 -4.99 -8.04 -2.88
CA ARG A 55 -5.91 -9.12 -2.46
C ARG A 55 -6.17 -9.12 -0.96
N GLN A 56 -5.14 -8.82 -0.16
CA GLN A 56 -5.29 -8.70 1.29
C GLN A 56 -6.16 -7.50 1.67
N LEU A 57 -6.01 -6.38 0.97
CA LEU A 57 -6.82 -5.18 1.18
C LEU A 57 -8.29 -5.44 0.83
N GLU A 58 -8.56 -6.01 -0.33
CA GLU A 58 -9.92 -6.36 -0.78
C GLU A 58 -10.62 -7.26 0.26
N LYS A 59 -9.95 -8.32 0.73
CA LYS A 59 -10.48 -9.18 1.77
C LYS A 59 -10.76 -8.42 3.08
N ALA A 60 -9.84 -7.56 3.51
CA ALA A 60 -10.02 -6.78 4.74
C ALA A 60 -11.19 -5.79 4.64
N GLU A 61 -11.44 -5.25 3.45
CA GLU A 61 -12.59 -4.37 3.17
C GLU A 61 -13.91 -5.15 3.22
N GLU A 62 -13.96 -6.36 2.66
CA GLU A 62 -15.11 -7.27 2.77
C GLU A 62 -15.40 -7.62 4.23
N ASP A 63 -14.39 -8.08 4.98
CA ASP A 63 -14.50 -8.43 6.40
C ASP A 63 -15.00 -7.22 7.22
N ALA A 64 -14.50 -6.01 6.92
CA ALA A 64 -14.92 -4.78 7.59
C ALA A 64 -16.38 -4.42 7.29
N LEU A 65 -16.84 -4.65 6.06
CA LEU A 65 -18.23 -4.43 5.67
C LEU A 65 -19.17 -5.39 6.41
N GLU A 66 -18.80 -6.66 6.51
CA GLU A 66 -19.54 -7.68 7.26
C GLU A 66 -19.63 -7.32 8.74
N ALA A 67 -18.49 -6.97 9.36
CA ALA A 67 -18.43 -6.55 10.76
C ALA A 67 -19.31 -5.31 11.02
N ARG A 68 -19.32 -4.34 10.10
CA ARG A 68 -20.15 -3.15 10.18
C ARG A 68 -21.65 -3.49 10.11
N SER A 69 -22.04 -4.38 9.21
CA SER A 69 -23.41 -4.88 9.09
C SER A 69 -23.85 -5.57 10.38
N HIS A 70 -22.99 -6.43 10.93
CA HIS A 70 -23.24 -7.11 12.19
C HIS A 70 -23.42 -6.13 13.37
N ALA A 71 -22.55 -5.12 13.48
CA ALA A 71 -22.65 -4.09 14.50
C ALA A 71 -23.96 -3.29 14.40
N LEU A 72 -24.43 -2.99 13.18
CA LEU A 72 -25.72 -2.32 12.97
C LEU A 72 -26.91 -3.17 13.42
N ARG A 73 -26.86 -4.49 13.17
CA ARG A 73 -27.89 -5.41 13.66
C ARG A 73 -27.95 -5.43 15.19
N LEU A 74 -26.79 -5.58 15.83
CA LEU A 74 -26.70 -5.59 17.30
C LEU A 74 -27.21 -4.28 17.91
N ARG A 75 -26.88 -3.11 17.32
CA ARG A 75 -27.42 -1.82 17.77
C ARG A 75 -28.94 -1.76 17.73
N ARG A 76 -29.56 -2.32 16.67
CA ARG A 76 -31.03 -2.37 16.56
C ARG A 76 -31.65 -3.30 17.60
N GLU A 77 -31.01 -4.44 17.85
CA GLU A 77 -31.47 -5.39 18.87
C GLU A 77 -31.37 -4.79 20.27
N LEU A 78 -30.25 -4.14 20.58
CA LEU A 78 -30.06 -3.43 21.85
C LEU A 78 -31.15 -2.37 22.07
N ALA A 79 -31.38 -1.50 21.07
CA ALA A 79 -32.44 -0.48 21.17
C ALA A 79 -33.84 -1.06 21.41
N LYS A 80 -34.14 -2.27 20.90
CA LYS A 80 -35.40 -2.95 21.19
C LYS A 80 -35.48 -3.46 22.63
N VAL A 81 -34.37 -3.94 23.18
CA VAL A 81 -34.30 -4.37 24.58
C VAL A 81 -34.44 -3.16 25.49
N ASP A 82 -33.72 -2.07 25.21
CA ASP A 82 -33.81 -0.82 25.97
C ASP A 82 -35.24 -0.26 25.99
N SER A 83 -35.94 -0.32 24.85
CA SER A 83 -37.36 0.10 24.77
C SER A 83 -38.26 -0.75 25.65
N LYS A 84 -38.08 -2.08 25.63
CA LYS A 84 -38.87 -3.00 26.48
C LYS A 84 -38.58 -2.80 27.95
N GLU A 85 -37.32 -2.59 28.31
CA GLU A 85 -36.92 -2.28 29.69
C GLU A 85 -37.67 -1.04 30.16
N LYS A 86 -37.65 0.03 29.37
CA LYS A 86 -38.36 1.26 29.67
C LYS A 86 -39.87 1.04 29.86
N GLU A 87 -40.52 0.30 28.96
CA GLU A 87 -41.95 -0.03 29.07
C GLU A 87 -42.31 -0.86 30.32
N MET A 88 -41.36 -1.61 30.91
CA MET A 88 -41.61 -2.41 32.12
C MET A 88 -41.45 -1.61 33.42
N PHE A 89 -40.73 -0.48 33.38
CA PHE A 89 -40.42 0.33 34.55
C PHE A 89 -41.07 1.73 34.55
N ASP A 90 -41.74 2.12 33.46
CA ASP A 90 -42.66 3.27 33.36
C ASP A 90 -44.11 2.86 33.70
#